data_AF-A0A518DW22-F1
#
_entry.id   AF-A0A518DW22-F1
#
_cell.length_a   1.000
_cell.length_b   1.000
_cell.length_c   1.000
_cell.angle_alpha   90.00
_cell.angle_beta   90.00
_cell.angle_gamma   90.00
#
_symmetry.space_group_name_H-M   'P 1'
#
loop_
_entity.id
_entity.type
_entity.pdbx_description
1 polymer ?
#
loop_
_entity_poly.entity_id
_entity_poly.type
_entity_poly.pdbx_seq_one_letter_code
_entity_poly.pdbx_strand_id
1 'polypeptide(L)'
;MAWGQTPGIPGPPGYVAPGGSPLPFPGAGAYPPPHPTMISSCGECLHAGTVAFCNSAIGRFLKEMTKPLQALTGGIPGIVPPTAAELAAGGPVGVAAKIKAEQINAKARQAAVKELGLVDCHYFPEAEAMLIAALRADTSDCVRFEAAKSLSNGCCCSKAVVAALNISVSGSEEDGHPSERSPMVRSAAICALNVCMTSCGGEEPVSPSSVLPRPEFPLPSPDAQLESIPAPEPQIQKTAYYQAVDRQPFHLVAARSRRLLAQYQPTLPPGALANEASPVQRPRSLYELWAEAAPQPSAAPVARTNVPGQQSPVQRTGPATPRPLAPAPAPR
;
A
#
# COMPACT_ATOMS: atom_id res chain seq x y z
N MET A 1 32.51 49.69 36.68
CA MET A 1 31.71 49.22 35.54
C MET A 1 32.31 47.90 35.08
N ALA A 2 31.72 46.78 35.51
CA ALA A 2 32.17 45.43 35.16
C ALA A 2 31.03 44.74 34.42
N TRP A 3 31.28 44.34 33.17
CA TRP A 3 30.34 43.59 32.34
C TRP A 3 30.50 42.10 32.64
N GLY A 4 29.43 41.47 33.12
CA GLY A 4 29.40 40.04 33.44
C GLY A 4 29.19 39.20 32.19
N GLN A 5 30.00 38.15 32.05
CA GLN A 5 29.82 37.09 31.06
C GLN A 5 28.66 36.18 31.48
N THR A 6 27.71 35.97 30.57
CA THR A 6 26.66 34.95 30.70
C THR A 6 27.21 33.58 30.30
N PRO A 7 27.04 32.52 31.13
CA PRO A 7 27.47 31.17 30.78
C PRO A 7 26.61 30.59 29.65
N GLY A 8 27.29 29.95 28.68
CA GLY A 8 26.68 29.35 27.49
C GLY A 8 25.74 28.19 27.82
N ILE A 9 24.57 28.21 27.20
CA ILE A 9 23.57 27.14 27.26
C ILE A 9 24.10 25.95 26.45
N PRO A 10 24.20 24.73 27.02
CA PRO A 10 24.56 23.55 26.27
C PRO A 10 23.49 23.26 25.20
N GLY A 11 23.93 23.17 23.94
CA GLY A 11 23.05 22.85 22.82
C GLY A 11 22.42 21.45 22.96
N PRO A 12 21.23 21.23 22.39
CA PRO A 12 20.57 19.92 22.42
C PRO A 12 21.45 18.88 21.72
N PRO A 13 21.42 17.60 22.17
CA PRO A 13 22.17 16.53 21.54
C PRO A 13 21.78 16.43 20.06
N GLY A 14 22.79 16.49 19.19
CA GLY A 14 22.62 16.36 17.75
C GLY A 14 21.93 15.06 17.43
N TYR A 15 20.75 15.16 16.81
CA TYR A 15 20.05 14.05 16.21
C TYR A 15 20.90 13.58 15.01
N VAL A 16 21.74 12.56 15.23
CA VAL A 16 22.37 11.83 14.14
C VAL A 16 21.22 11.09 13.47
N ALA A 17 20.65 11.68 12.42
CA ALA A 17 19.73 10.97 11.56
C ALA A 17 20.42 9.65 11.19
N PRO A 18 19.82 8.49 11.46
CA PRO A 18 20.39 7.23 11.00
C PRO A 18 20.46 7.34 9.49
N GLY A 19 21.66 7.57 8.98
CA GLY A 19 22.03 7.32 7.60
C GLY A 19 22.01 5.82 7.35
N GLY A 20 20.85 5.20 7.55
CA GLY A 20 20.51 4.01 6.83
C GLY A 20 20.47 4.47 5.38
N SER A 21 21.56 4.24 4.65
CA SER A 21 21.47 4.06 3.21
C SER A 21 20.19 3.27 2.97
N PRO A 22 19.24 3.72 2.12
CA PRO A 22 18.11 2.90 1.78
C PRO A 22 18.71 1.54 1.47
N LEU A 23 18.31 0.51 2.24
CA LEU A 23 18.69 -0.85 1.90
C LEU A 23 18.40 -0.93 0.41
N PRO A 24 19.34 -1.36 -0.43
CA PRO A 24 19.00 -1.66 -1.79
C PRO A 24 17.84 -2.64 -1.66
N PHE A 25 16.60 -2.19 -1.90
CA PHE A 25 15.57 -3.05 -2.43
C PHE A 25 16.33 -3.85 -3.47
N PRO A 26 16.35 -5.20 -3.41
CA PRO A 26 17.12 -6.01 -4.35
C PRO A 26 16.80 -5.45 -5.71
N GLY A 27 17.77 -4.72 -6.26
CA GLY A 27 17.44 -3.63 -7.17
C GLY A 27 17.17 -4.30 -8.48
N ALA A 28 15.90 -4.70 -8.70
CA ALA A 28 15.47 -5.62 -9.75
C ALA A 28 16.69 -6.39 -10.26
N GLY A 29 17.25 -7.24 -9.38
CA GLY A 29 18.65 -7.68 -9.47
C GLY A 29 19.00 -7.86 -10.92
N ALA A 30 19.91 -7.04 -11.44
CA ALA A 30 20.23 -6.99 -12.85
C ALA A 30 20.34 -8.44 -13.31
N TYR A 31 19.31 -8.91 -14.00
CA TYR A 31 19.34 -10.23 -14.61
C TYR A 31 20.66 -10.25 -15.37
N PRO A 32 21.56 -11.24 -15.15
CA PRO A 32 22.73 -11.33 -16.00
C PRO A 32 22.21 -11.23 -17.43
N PRO A 33 22.85 -10.39 -18.27
CA PRO A 33 22.34 -10.11 -19.60
C PRO A 33 22.00 -11.46 -20.21
N PRO A 34 20.74 -11.71 -20.61
CA PRO A 34 20.41 -12.99 -21.19
C PRO A 34 21.42 -13.21 -22.30
N HIS A 35 22.06 -14.39 -22.30
CA HIS A 35 22.96 -14.80 -23.38
C HIS A 35 22.34 -14.30 -24.68
N PRO A 36 23.09 -13.60 -25.54
CA PRO A 36 22.52 -12.80 -26.63
C PRO A 36 21.72 -13.68 -27.58
N THR A 37 20.46 -13.91 -27.24
CA THR A 37 19.43 -14.30 -28.17
C THR A 37 19.24 -13.09 -29.07
N MET A 38 18.90 -13.29 -30.34
CA MET A 38 18.70 -12.18 -31.30
C MET A 38 17.70 -11.10 -30.81
N ILE A 39 16.97 -11.34 -29.72
CA ILE A 39 16.01 -10.42 -29.11
C ILE A 39 16.66 -9.55 -28.02
N SER A 40 17.77 -9.95 -27.38
CA SER A 40 18.43 -9.14 -26.32
C SER A 40 19.29 -8.00 -26.84
N SER A 41 19.92 -8.13 -28.02
CA SER A 41 20.56 -6.96 -28.67
C SER A 41 19.52 -5.91 -29.09
N CYS A 42 18.25 -6.29 -29.10
CA CYS A 42 17.13 -5.40 -29.30
C CYS A 42 16.93 -4.48 -28.09
N GLY A 43 17.33 -4.78 -26.84
CA GLY A 43 17.07 -3.89 -25.70
C GLY A 43 17.75 -2.51 -25.80
N GLU A 44 19.05 -2.50 -26.11
CA GLU A 44 19.82 -1.28 -26.36
C GLU A 44 19.47 -0.65 -27.72
N CYS A 45 19.19 -1.48 -28.74
CA CYS A 45 18.65 -1.00 -30.03
C CYS A 45 17.20 -0.52 -29.93
N LEU A 46 16.43 -0.91 -28.92
CA LEU A 46 15.05 -0.49 -28.65
C LEU A 46 15.08 0.79 -27.84
N HIS A 47 16.11 1.06 -27.03
CA HIS A 47 16.28 2.38 -26.41
C HIS A 47 16.78 3.40 -27.44
N ALA A 48 17.83 3.08 -28.20
CA ALA A 48 18.27 3.90 -29.33
C ALA A 48 17.16 4.01 -30.40
N GLY A 49 16.43 2.92 -30.63
CA GLY A 49 15.33 2.79 -31.58
C GLY A 49 14.04 3.44 -31.11
N THR A 50 13.73 3.49 -29.81
CA THR A 50 12.61 4.29 -29.30
C THR A 50 12.95 5.76 -29.36
N VAL A 51 14.19 6.17 -29.07
CA VAL A 51 14.61 7.57 -29.27
C VAL A 51 14.57 7.93 -30.76
N ALA A 52 15.06 7.08 -31.66
CA ALA A 52 15.00 7.29 -33.11
C ALA A 52 13.55 7.24 -33.66
N PHE A 53 12.73 6.31 -33.18
CA PHE A 53 11.33 6.17 -33.56
C PHE A 53 10.51 7.34 -33.04
N CYS A 54 10.63 7.73 -31.77
CA CYS A 54 10.00 8.92 -31.20
C CYS A 54 10.42 10.21 -31.92
N ASN A 55 11.64 10.26 -32.46
CA ASN A 55 12.12 11.38 -33.29
C ASN A 55 11.73 11.27 -34.77
N SER A 56 11.37 10.07 -35.27
CA SER A 56 10.93 9.82 -36.64
C SER A 56 9.57 10.46 -36.94
N ALA A 57 9.26 10.67 -38.22
CA ALA A 57 7.97 11.22 -38.64
C ALA A 57 6.78 10.36 -38.19
N ILE A 58 6.92 9.04 -38.19
CA ILE A 58 5.88 8.09 -37.75
C ILE A 58 5.70 8.14 -36.23
N GLY A 59 6.78 8.18 -35.44
CA GLY A 59 6.65 8.28 -33.99
C GLY A 59 6.12 9.64 -33.54
N ARG A 60 6.46 10.74 -34.24
CA ARG A 60 5.80 12.03 -34.05
C ARG A 60 4.31 11.93 -34.35
N PHE A 61 3.92 11.30 -35.46
CA PHE A 61 2.52 11.10 -35.81
C PHE A 61 1.74 10.29 -34.76
N LEU A 62 2.27 9.15 -34.29
CA LEU A 62 1.63 8.34 -33.24
C LEU A 62 1.56 9.06 -31.88
N LYS A 63 2.59 9.85 -31.56
CA LYS A 63 2.59 10.71 -30.37
C LYS A 63 1.51 11.78 -30.46
N GLU A 64 1.31 12.40 -31.62
CA GLU A 64 0.20 13.34 -31.86
C GLU A 64 -1.16 12.64 -31.85
N MET A 65 -1.27 11.41 -32.39
CA MET A 65 -2.52 10.63 -32.37
C MET A 65 -2.94 10.18 -30.97
N THR A 66 -1.99 10.00 -30.07
CA THR A 66 -2.29 9.65 -28.66
C THR A 66 -2.53 10.86 -27.77
N LYS A 67 -2.23 12.09 -28.23
CA LYS A 67 -2.55 13.33 -27.49
C LYS A 67 -4.03 13.52 -27.14
N PRO A 68 -5.02 13.30 -28.03
CA PRO A 68 -6.42 13.45 -27.64
C PRO A 68 -6.82 12.43 -26.57
N LEU A 69 -6.32 11.20 -26.66
CA LEU A 69 -6.52 10.18 -25.62
C LEU A 69 -5.82 10.57 -24.31
N GLN A 70 -4.62 11.13 -24.36
CA GLN A 70 -3.94 11.67 -23.19
C GLN A 70 -4.73 12.86 -22.60
N ALA A 71 -5.19 13.80 -23.41
CA ALA A 71 -6.00 14.92 -22.96
C ALA A 71 -7.33 14.47 -22.33
N LEU A 72 -7.98 13.43 -22.89
CA LEU A 72 -9.24 12.89 -22.38
C LEU A 72 -9.06 12.05 -21.10
N THR A 73 -7.90 11.40 -20.95
CA THR A 73 -7.54 10.62 -19.75
C THR A 73 -6.86 11.47 -18.66
N GLY A 74 -6.81 12.79 -18.84
CA GLY A 74 -6.19 13.71 -17.88
C GLY A 74 -4.65 13.73 -17.92
N GLY A 75 -4.05 13.09 -18.92
CA GLY A 75 -2.69 13.32 -19.37
C GLY A 75 -1.68 13.18 -18.26
N ILE A 76 -1.39 11.95 -17.83
CA ILE A 76 -0.07 11.71 -17.27
C ILE A 76 0.86 11.61 -18.49
N PRO A 77 1.60 12.68 -18.86
CA PRO A 77 2.54 12.61 -19.97
C PRO A 77 3.44 11.40 -19.69
N GLY A 78 3.53 10.49 -20.67
CA GLY A 78 4.30 9.26 -20.52
C GLY A 78 5.65 9.59 -19.89
N ILE A 79 5.88 9.06 -18.69
CA ILE A 79 7.06 9.39 -17.89
C ILE A 79 8.25 8.90 -18.70
N VAL A 80 8.88 9.81 -19.43
CA VAL A 80 10.05 9.49 -20.25
C VAL A 80 11.13 8.99 -19.29
N PRO A 81 11.73 7.80 -19.52
CA PRO A 81 12.79 7.31 -18.66
C PRO A 81 13.90 8.37 -18.57
N PRO A 82 14.46 8.62 -17.38
CA PRO A 82 15.54 9.57 -17.23
C PRO A 82 16.73 9.11 -18.08
N THR A 83 17.39 10.06 -18.74
CA THR A 83 18.56 9.74 -19.56
C THR A 83 19.76 9.41 -18.67
N ALA A 84 20.73 8.64 -19.18
CA ALA A 84 21.94 8.31 -18.44
C ALA A 84 22.72 9.58 -17.99
N ALA A 85 22.70 10.64 -18.80
CA ALA A 85 23.30 11.93 -18.45
C ALA A 85 22.60 12.61 -17.26
N GLU A 86 21.27 12.52 -17.18
CA GLU A 86 20.50 13.05 -16.04
C GLU A 86 20.74 12.24 -14.76
N LEU A 87 20.89 10.92 -14.86
CA LEU A 87 21.21 10.05 -13.71
C LEU A 87 22.64 10.26 -13.20
N ALA A 88 23.58 10.54 -14.10
CA ALA A 88 24.98 10.83 -13.77
C ALA A 88 25.18 12.28 -13.27
N ALA A 89 24.23 13.18 -13.56
CA ALA A 89 24.29 14.55 -13.08
C ALA A 89 24.27 14.57 -11.53
N GLY A 90 25.16 15.35 -10.93
CA GLY A 90 25.10 15.63 -9.49
C GLY A 90 23.98 16.61 -9.14
N GLY A 91 23.75 16.80 -7.83
CA GLY A 91 22.87 17.83 -7.32
C GLY A 91 21.38 17.60 -7.58
N PRO A 92 20.56 18.68 -7.66
CA PRO A 92 19.10 18.58 -7.75
C PRO A 92 18.60 17.82 -8.99
N VAL A 93 19.31 17.95 -10.13
CA VAL A 93 18.93 17.29 -11.40
C VAL A 93 19.09 15.78 -11.29
N GLY A 94 20.20 15.30 -10.72
CA GLY A 94 20.42 13.88 -10.47
C GLY A 94 19.40 13.27 -9.52
N VAL A 95 19.07 14.00 -8.45
CA VAL A 95 18.04 13.56 -7.48
C VAL A 95 16.68 13.46 -8.16
N ALA A 96 16.30 14.45 -8.97
CA ALA A 96 15.04 14.41 -9.73
C ALA A 96 15.00 13.23 -10.72
N ALA A 97 16.12 12.93 -11.39
CA ALA A 97 16.25 11.78 -12.29
C ALA A 97 16.06 10.45 -11.55
N LYS A 98 16.65 10.30 -10.36
CA LYS A 98 16.46 9.11 -9.50
C LYS A 98 15.01 8.95 -9.06
N ILE A 99 14.39 10.03 -8.58
CA ILE A 99 12.97 10.02 -8.19
C ILE A 99 12.10 9.61 -9.38
N LYS A 100 12.39 10.13 -10.58
CA LYS A 100 11.67 9.77 -11.81
C LYS A 100 11.84 8.28 -12.15
N ALA A 101 13.05 7.74 -12.04
CA ALA A 101 13.29 6.31 -12.22
C ALA A 101 12.51 5.47 -11.19
N GLU A 102 12.53 5.87 -9.91
CA GLU A 102 11.78 5.19 -8.85
C GLU A 102 10.27 5.19 -9.09
N GLN A 103 9.72 6.31 -9.60
CA GLN A 103 8.31 6.45 -9.96
C GLN A 103 7.91 5.56 -11.13
N ILE A 104 8.77 5.42 -12.16
CA ILE A 104 8.53 4.49 -13.27
C ILE A 104 8.47 3.06 -12.74
N ASN A 105 9.41 2.70 -11.86
CA ASN A 105 9.48 1.37 -11.28
C ASN A 105 8.40 1.10 -10.22
N ALA A 106 7.74 2.13 -9.69
CA ALA A 106 6.71 1.98 -8.66
C ALA A 106 5.53 1.11 -9.13
N LYS A 107 5.13 1.20 -10.40
CA LYS A 107 4.06 0.34 -10.95
C LYS A 107 4.46 -1.13 -10.99
N ALA A 108 5.71 -1.41 -11.34
CA ALA A 108 6.22 -2.78 -11.33
C ALA A 108 6.29 -3.33 -9.90
N ARG A 109 6.72 -2.52 -8.92
CA ARG A 109 6.70 -2.91 -7.49
C ARG A 109 5.28 -3.11 -6.98
N GLN A 110 4.34 -2.27 -7.37
CA GLN A 110 2.92 -2.45 -7.03
C GLN A 110 2.38 -3.78 -7.56
N ALA A 111 2.66 -4.11 -8.82
CA ALA A 111 2.27 -5.39 -9.40
C ALA A 111 2.90 -6.57 -8.64
N ALA A 112 4.18 -6.49 -8.30
CA ALA A 112 4.85 -7.51 -7.51
C ALA A 112 4.22 -7.69 -6.11
N VAL A 113 3.89 -6.59 -5.42
CA VAL A 113 3.20 -6.60 -4.12
C VAL A 113 1.81 -7.21 -4.20
N LYS A 114 1.11 -6.99 -5.32
CA LYS A 114 -0.18 -7.60 -5.58
C LYS A 114 -0.06 -9.12 -5.74
N GLU A 115 0.92 -9.61 -6.51
CA GLU A 115 1.17 -11.04 -6.65
C GLU A 115 1.58 -11.69 -5.32
N LEU A 116 2.42 -11.01 -4.53
CA LEU A 116 2.78 -11.47 -3.17
C LEU A 116 1.56 -11.60 -2.26
N GLY A 117 0.56 -10.73 -2.42
CA GLY A 117 -0.70 -10.78 -1.67
C GLY A 117 -1.60 -11.98 -2.00
N LEU A 118 -1.35 -12.68 -3.10
CA LEU A 118 -2.09 -13.89 -3.50
C LEU A 118 -1.51 -15.16 -2.85
N VAL A 119 -0.30 -15.09 -2.29
CA VAL A 119 0.42 -16.23 -1.74
C VAL A 119 0.03 -16.45 -0.28
N ASP A 120 -0.09 -17.73 0.12
CA ASP A 120 -0.32 -18.09 1.51
C ASP A 120 0.98 -17.91 2.34
N CYS A 121 0.98 -16.91 3.23
CA CYS A 121 2.12 -16.61 4.09
C CYS A 121 2.52 -17.76 5.01
N HIS A 122 1.65 -18.75 5.26
CA HIS A 122 2.03 -19.94 6.03
C HIS A 122 3.12 -20.75 5.34
N TYR A 123 3.04 -20.89 4.01
CA TYR A 123 4.02 -21.64 3.22
C TYR A 123 5.16 -20.76 2.71
N PHE A 124 4.96 -19.44 2.65
CA PHE A 124 5.90 -18.47 2.10
C PHE A 124 6.14 -17.31 3.09
N PRO A 125 6.83 -17.53 4.22
CA PRO A 125 7.12 -16.48 5.19
C PRO A 125 7.97 -15.33 4.63
N GLU A 126 8.69 -15.56 3.52
CA GLU A 126 9.40 -14.51 2.79
C GLU A 126 8.43 -13.48 2.15
N ALA A 127 7.23 -13.91 1.75
CA ALA A 127 6.21 -13.01 1.20
C ALA A 127 5.69 -12.05 2.27
N GLU A 128 5.50 -12.54 3.50
CA GLU A 128 5.13 -11.71 4.65
C GLU A 128 6.19 -10.62 4.91
N ALA A 129 7.47 -11.01 4.94
CA ALA A 129 8.56 -10.06 5.15
C ALA A 129 8.62 -9.00 4.04
N MET A 130 8.39 -9.40 2.78
CA MET A 130 8.31 -8.46 1.65
C MET A 130 7.10 -7.54 1.70
N LEU A 131 5.94 -8.02 2.15
CA LEU A 131 4.76 -7.18 2.34
C LEU A 131 4.95 -6.16 3.46
N ILE A 132 5.60 -6.54 4.57
CA ILE A 132 5.97 -5.61 5.64
C ILE A 132 6.98 -4.56 5.13
N ALA A 133 8.00 -5.00 4.39
CA ALA A 133 8.98 -4.09 3.79
C ALA A 133 8.33 -3.14 2.78
N ALA A 134 7.44 -3.63 1.91
CA ALA A 134 6.70 -2.80 0.98
C ALA A 134 5.77 -1.80 1.70
N LEU A 135 5.15 -2.20 2.81
CA LEU A 135 4.29 -1.32 3.61
C LEU A 135 5.07 -0.23 4.36
N ARG A 136 6.27 -0.52 4.85
CA ARG A 136 7.00 0.38 5.77
C ARG A 136 8.18 1.12 5.12
N ALA A 137 8.85 0.48 4.17
CA ALA A 137 10.09 0.98 3.59
C ALA A 137 9.95 1.52 2.15
N ASP A 138 8.84 1.24 1.44
CA ASP A 138 8.70 1.74 0.07
C ASP A 138 8.49 3.26 0.04
N THR A 139 9.23 3.93 -0.85
CA THR A 139 9.15 5.40 -1.02
C THR A 139 7.82 5.82 -1.66
N SER A 140 7.17 4.94 -2.41
CA SER A 140 5.92 5.23 -3.13
C SER A 140 4.69 4.89 -2.30
N ASP A 141 3.85 5.89 -2.05
CA ASP A 141 2.57 5.76 -1.35
C ASP A 141 1.65 4.72 -2.01
N CYS A 142 1.66 4.61 -3.34
CA CYS A 142 0.83 3.65 -4.08
C CYS A 142 1.24 2.19 -3.78
N VAL A 143 2.54 1.94 -3.63
CA VAL A 143 3.06 0.61 -3.29
C VAL A 143 2.72 0.28 -1.83
N ARG A 144 2.88 1.24 -0.91
CA ARG A 144 2.48 1.06 0.50
C ARG A 144 0.98 0.80 0.65
N PHE A 145 0.15 1.50 -0.12
CA PHE A 145 -1.30 1.28 -0.15
C PHE A 145 -1.66 -0.12 -0.67
N GLU A 146 -1.05 -0.56 -1.77
CA GLU A 146 -1.26 -1.91 -2.28
C GLU A 146 -0.79 -2.96 -1.28
N ALA A 147 0.32 -2.74 -0.56
CA ALA A 147 0.78 -3.63 0.48
C ALA A 147 -0.22 -3.75 1.63
N ALA A 148 -0.76 -2.63 2.12
CA ALA A 148 -1.82 -2.63 3.13
C ALA A 148 -3.08 -3.38 2.66
N LYS A 149 -3.47 -3.19 1.39
CA LYS A 149 -4.61 -3.87 0.76
C LYS A 149 -4.36 -5.37 0.55
N SER A 150 -3.16 -5.78 0.17
CA SER A 150 -2.76 -7.19 0.09
C SER A 150 -2.86 -7.85 1.46
N LEU A 151 -2.39 -7.17 2.51
CA LEU A 151 -2.49 -7.66 3.89
C LEU A 151 -3.94 -7.76 4.41
N SER A 152 -4.87 -6.94 3.91
CA SER A 152 -6.30 -7.10 4.27
C SER A 152 -6.97 -8.30 3.60
N ASN A 153 -6.46 -8.75 2.45
CA ASN A 153 -7.03 -9.86 1.69
C ASN A 153 -6.39 -11.21 2.01
N GLY A 154 -5.14 -11.20 2.48
CA GLY A 154 -4.37 -12.41 2.77
C GLY A 154 -4.68 -13.05 4.14
N CYS A 155 -4.12 -14.22 4.36
CA CYS A 155 -4.14 -14.94 5.65
C CYS A 155 -3.06 -14.46 6.63
N CYS A 156 -2.26 -13.46 6.25
CA CYS A 156 -1.02 -13.06 6.92
C CYS A 156 -1.28 -12.18 8.14
N CYS A 157 -1.72 -12.78 9.24
CA CYS A 157 -2.05 -12.05 10.49
C CYS A 157 -1.02 -12.33 11.60
N SER A 158 0.26 -12.33 11.27
CA SER A 158 1.34 -12.55 12.22
C SER A 158 1.50 -11.39 13.21
N LYS A 159 2.26 -11.62 14.30
CA LYS A 159 2.64 -10.55 15.25
C LYS A 159 3.36 -9.40 14.57
N ALA A 160 4.25 -9.71 13.62
CA ALA A 160 5.01 -8.72 12.87
C ALA A 160 4.11 -7.88 11.95
N VAL A 161 3.16 -8.52 11.25
CA VAL A 161 2.19 -7.80 10.39
C VAL A 161 1.31 -6.87 11.23
N VAL A 162 0.74 -7.36 12.33
CA VAL A 162 -0.12 -6.54 13.20
C VAL A 162 0.66 -5.37 13.79
N ALA A 163 1.92 -5.56 14.18
CA ALA A 163 2.78 -4.48 14.63
C ALA A 163 3.08 -3.47 13.53
N ALA A 164 3.40 -3.91 12.31
CA ALA A 164 3.63 -3.02 11.16
C ALA A 164 2.39 -2.18 10.84
N LEU A 165 1.20 -2.79 10.82
CA LEU A 165 -0.08 -2.11 10.63
C LEU A 165 -0.35 -1.09 11.75
N ASN A 166 -0.12 -1.45 13.02
CA ASN A 166 -0.26 -0.51 14.15
C ASN A 166 0.64 0.73 13.97
N ILE A 167 1.89 0.54 13.54
CA ILE A 167 2.83 1.65 13.29
C ILE A 167 2.33 2.52 12.14
N SER A 168 1.92 1.91 11.02
CA SER A 168 1.38 2.65 9.87
C SER A 168 0.11 3.45 10.23
N VAL A 169 -0.82 2.88 11.01
CA VAL A 169 -2.04 3.59 11.44
C VAL A 169 -1.73 4.73 12.40
N SER A 170 -0.84 4.51 13.38
CA SER A 170 -0.45 5.53 14.37
C SER A 170 0.46 6.62 13.79
N GLY A 171 1.17 6.34 12.68
CA GLY A 171 2.20 7.23 12.13
C GLY A 171 3.48 7.24 12.98
N SER A 172 3.78 6.17 13.71
CA SER A 172 4.98 6.06 14.55
C SER A 172 6.24 5.74 13.72
N GLU A 173 7.41 5.99 14.29
CA GLU A 173 8.74 5.71 13.72
C GLU A 173 9.51 4.66 14.55
N GLU A 174 8.79 3.90 15.40
CA GLU A 174 9.36 2.88 16.30
C GLU A 174 10.18 1.79 15.59
N ASP A 175 9.90 1.51 14.31
CA ASP A 175 10.62 0.53 13.50
C ASP A 175 11.80 1.11 12.71
N GLY A 176 12.11 2.40 12.89
CA GLY A 176 13.18 3.11 12.19
C GLY A 176 12.84 3.56 10.77
N HIS A 177 11.59 3.35 10.32
CA HIS A 177 11.08 3.87 9.06
C HIS A 177 10.34 5.19 9.27
N PRO A 178 10.25 6.07 8.24
CA PRO A 178 9.54 7.34 8.38
C PRO A 178 8.06 7.13 8.74
N SER A 179 7.52 8.10 9.47
CA SER A 179 6.11 8.16 9.85
C SER A 179 5.20 8.15 8.62
N GLU A 180 4.11 7.36 8.66
CA GLU A 180 3.15 7.30 7.56
C GLU A 180 2.32 8.60 7.51
N ARG A 181 2.44 9.32 6.40
CA ARG A 181 1.77 10.61 6.18
C ARG A 181 0.52 10.49 5.32
N SER A 182 0.39 9.42 4.53
CA SER A 182 -0.68 9.27 3.57
C SER A 182 -1.98 8.83 4.25
N PRO A 183 -3.06 9.64 4.22
CA PRO A 183 -4.34 9.26 4.83
C PRO A 183 -4.93 8.02 4.16
N MET A 184 -4.67 7.82 2.88
CA MET A 184 -5.12 6.66 2.10
C MET A 184 -4.44 5.36 2.55
N VAL A 185 -3.12 5.39 2.82
CA VAL A 185 -2.41 4.22 3.36
C VAL A 185 -2.88 3.93 4.78
N ARG A 186 -3.09 4.98 5.61
CA ARG A 186 -3.60 4.82 6.98
C ARG A 186 -4.99 4.20 7.01
N SER A 187 -5.90 4.64 6.15
CA SER A 187 -7.25 4.05 6.08
C SER A 187 -7.21 2.59 5.64
N ALA A 188 -6.40 2.26 4.63
CA ALA A 188 -6.21 0.86 4.20
C ALA A 188 -5.60 -0.01 5.31
N ALA A 189 -4.61 0.52 6.05
CA ALA A 189 -4.00 -0.17 7.17
C ALA A 189 -4.98 -0.38 8.34
N ILE A 190 -5.91 0.56 8.60
CA ILE A 190 -7.00 0.37 9.58
C ILE A 190 -7.91 -0.77 9.15
N CYS A 191 -8.30 -0.82 7.87
CA CYS A 191 -9.13 -1.90 7.33
C CYS A 191 -8.43 -3.26 7.49
N ALA A 192 -7.16 -3.36 7.08
CA ALA A 192 -6.35 -4.56 7.26
C ALA A 192 -6.24 -4.98 8.72
N LEU A 193 -5.97 -4.02 9.62
CA LEU A 193 -5.86 -4.29 11.05
C LEU A 193 -7.16 -4.82 11.64
N ASN A 194 -8.30 -4.27 11.24
CA ASN A 194 -9.61 -4.76 11.67
C ASN A 194 -9.84 -6.21 11.20
N VAL A 195 -9.52 -6.52 9.94
CA VAL A 195 -9.60 -7.89 9.41
C VAL A 195 -8.70 -8.85 10.21
N CYS A 196 -7.45 -8.47 10.50
CA CYS A 196 -6.57 -9.30 11.32
C CYS A 196 -7.14 -9.55 12.72
N MET A 197 -7.73 -8.52 13.36
CA MET A 197 -8.33 -8.66 14.69
C MET A 197 -9.57 -9.55 14.70
N THR A 198 -10.37 -9.53 13.63
CA THR A 198 -11.55 -10.39 13.51
C THR A 198 -11.20 -11.83 13.14
N SER A 199 -10.22 -12.03 12.26
CA SER A 199 -9.88 -13.36 11.73
C SER A 199 -8.99 -14.18 12.67
N CYS A 200 -8.19 -13.53 13.53
CA CYS A 200 -7.21 -14.22 14.39
C CYS A 200 -7.54 -14.18 15.88
N GLY A 201 -8.78 -13.83 16.24
CA GLY A 201 -9.23 -13.81 17.62
C GLY A 201 -9.51 -15.22 18.15
N GLY A 202 -8.50 -15.98 18.55
CA GLY A 202 -8.77 -17.24 19.26
C GLY A 202 -7.56 -17.93 19.86
N GLU A 203 -6.56 -18.24 19.07
CA GLU A 203 -5.45 -19.08 19.52
C GLU A 203 -4.14 -18.49 19.00
N GLU A 204 -3.20 -18.27 19.92
CA GLU A 204 -1.79 -18.17 19.55
C GLU A 204 -1.50 -19.45 18.76
N PRO A 205 -1.18 -19.37 17.45
CA PRO A 205 -0.88 -20.56 16.68
C PRO A 205 0.28 -21.23 17.41
N VAL A 206 -0.01 -22.38 18.03
CA VAL A 206 0.99 -23.22 18.70
C VAL A 206 2.04 -23.45 17.64
N SER A 207 3.19 -22.77 17.74
CA SER A 207 4.20 -22.77 16.70
C SER A 207 4.51 -24.23 16.36
N PRO A 208 4.04 -24.75 15.21
CA PRO A 208 4.50 -26.06 14.80
C PRO A 208 5.93 -25.78 14.37
N SER A 209 6.88 -26.11 15.25
CA SER A 209 8.31 -25.98 14.95
C SER A 209 8.73 -26.89 13.77
N SER A 210 7.79 -27.63 13.18
CA SER A 210 7.89 -28.17 11.84
C SER A 210 7.49 -27.10 10.82
N VAL A 211 8.47 -26.48 10.18
CA VAL A 211 8.28 -25.91 8.84
C VAL A 211 7.59 -27.00 8.04
N LEU A 212 6.31 -26.82 7.70
CA LEU A 212 5.64 -27.76 6.81
C LEU A 212 6.51 -27.84 5.56
N PRO A 213 6.80 -29.05 5.03
CA PRO A 213 7.60 -29.17 3.84
C PRO A 213 6.97 -28.28 2.77
N ARG A 214 7.74 -27.30 2.30
CA ARG A 214 7.34 -26.42 1.21
C ARG A 214 6.83 -27.32 0.09
N PRO A 215 5.65 -27.08 -0.49
CA PRO A 215 5.21 -27.85 -1.64
C PRO A 215 6.32 -27.89 -2.68
N GLU A 216 6.88 -29.07 -2.93
CA GLU A 216 7.91 -29.24 -3.94
C GLU A 216 7.24 -28.99 -5.28
N PHE A 217 7.56 -27.86 -5.91
CA PHE A 217 7.20 -27.68 -7.31
C PHE A 217 7.90 -28.78 -8.11
N PRO A 218 7.21 -29.43 -9.07
CA PRO A 218 7.82 -30.45 -9.91
C PRO A 218 9.15 -29.91 -10.44
N LEU A 219 10.24 -30.56 -10.06
CA LEU A 219 11.56 -30.17 -10.52
C LEU A 219 11.51 -30.17 -12.05
N PRO A 220 11.97 -29.10 -12.72
CA PRO A 220 12.05 -29.09 -14.17
C PRO A 220 12.82 -30.32 -14.61
N SER A 221 12.31 -31.04 -15.62
CA SER A 221 12.95 -32.25 -16.15
C SER A 221 14.43 -32.00 -16.40
N PRO A 222 15.32 -32.97 -16.12
CA PRO A 222 16.77 -32.82 -16.20
C PRO A 222 17.29 -32.36 -17.57
N ASP A 223 16.47 -32.47 -18.62
CA ASP A 223 16.80 -32.02 -19.98
C ASP A 223 16.61 -30.51 -20.21
N ALA A 224 15.92 -29.80 -19.31
CA ALA A 224 15.81 -28.34 -19.35
C ALA A 224 16.97 -27.70 -18.57
N GLN A 225 18.20 -27.87 -19.06
CA GLN A 225 19.36 -27.12 -18.58
C GLN A 225 19.27 -25.65 -19.04
N LEU A 226 18.30 -24.90 -18.53
CA LEU A 226 18.45 -23.45 -18.47
C LEU A 226 19.55 -23.20 -17.45
N GLU A 227 20.66 -22.59 -17.88
CA GLU A 227 21.74 -22.13 -16.99
C GLU A 227 21.12 -21.42 -15.80
N SER A 228 21.14 -22.09 -14.64
CA SER A 228 20.61 -21.57 -13.40
C SER A 228 21.49 -20.41 -12.98
N ILE A 229 21.09 -19.21 -13.37
CA ILE A 229 21.61 -17.99 -12.78
C ILE A 229 21.37 -18.14 -11.28
N PRO A 230 22.41 -18.14 -10.43
CA PRO A 230 22.22 -18.19 -8.99
C PRO A 230 21.45 -16.93 -8.61
N ALA A 231 20.14 -17.06 -8.45
CA ALA A 231 19.29 -15.99 -7.96
C ALA A 231 19.83 -15.67 -6.56
N PRO A 232 20.39 -14.48 -6.32
CA PRO A 232 20.86 -14.14 -4.99
C PRO A 232 19.65 -14.22 -4.07
N GLU A 233 19.62 -15.20 -3.15
CA GLU A 233 18.56 -15.30 -2.17
C GLU A 233 18.53 -13.96 -1.41
N PRO A 234 17.50 -13.13 -1.61
CA PRO A 234 17.43 -11.89 -0.88
C PRO A 234 17.11 -12.28 0.56
N GLN A 235 18.13 -12.34 1.40
CA GLN A 235 17.94 -12.50 2.85
C GLN A 235 17.28 -11.22 3.34
N ILE A 236 15.95 -11.16 3.27
CA ILE A 236 15.15 -10.09 3.84
C ILE A 236 15.20 -10.30 5.35
N GLN A 237 16.23 -9.74 5.97
CA GLN A 237 16.39 -9.81 7.41
C GLN A 237 15.32 -8.93 8.07
N LYS A 238 14.43 -9.55 8.85
CA LYS A 238 13.52 -8.83 9.74
C LYS A 238 14.34 -7.85 10.59
N THR A 239 13.96 -6.58 10.61
CA THR A 239 14.63 -5.58 11.45
C THR A 239 14.60 -6.02 12.91
N ALA A 240 15.57 -5.56 13.71
CA ALA A 240 15.67 -5.91 15.13
C ALA A 240 14.37 -5.63 15.91
N TYR A 241 13.60 -4.63 15.48
CA TYR A 241 12.27 -4.32 16.01
C TYR A 241 11.30 -5.49 15.86
N TYR A 242 11.13 -6.04 14.65
CA TYR A 242 10.19 -7.14 14.42
C TYR A 242 10.61 -8.43 15.12
N GLN A 243 11.91 -8.68 15.27
CA GLN A 243 12.41 -9.79 16.09
C GLN A 243 12.05 -9.63 17.58
N ALA A 244 12.07 -8.39 18.09
CA ALA A 244 11.63 -8.10 19.46
C ALA A 244 10.11 -8.26 19.61
N VAL A 245 9.32 -7.85 18.61
CA VAL A 245 7.86 -8.06 18.56
C VAL A 245 7.52 -9.55 18.53
N ASP A 246 8.26 -10.37 17.79
CA ASP A 246 8.04 -11.82 17.72
C ASP A 246 8.22 -12.51 19.09
N ARG A 247 9.00 -11.91 20.01
CA ARG A 247 9.15 -12.38 21.40
C ARG A 247 8.02 -11.93 22.32
N GLN A 248 7.22 -10.96 21.92
CA GLN A 248 6.09 -10.49 22.73
C GLN A 248 4.91 -11.48 22.66
N PRO A 249 4.14 -11.63 23.74
CA PRO A 249 2.92 -12.41 23.70
C PRO A 249 1.86 -11.69 22.86
N PHE A 250 1.15 -12.45 22.02
CA PHE A 250 0.22 -11.88 21.02
C PHE A 250 -0.85 -10.98 21.62
N HIS A 251 -1.35 -11.30 22.82
CA HIS A 251 -2.40 -10.52 23.48
C HIS A 251 -2.00 -9.06 23.76
N LEU A 252 -0.72 -8.76 23.98
CA LEU A 252 -0.25 -7.38 24.19
C LEU A 252 -0.30 -6.58 22.88
N VAL A 253 0.12 -7.20 21.78
CA VAL A 253 0.06 -6.60 20.44
C VAL A 253 -1.40 -6.37 20.03
N ALA A 254 -2.27 -7.37 20.25
CA ALA A 254 -3.70 -7.26 19.97
C ALA A 254 -4.40 -6.20 20.86
N ALA A 255 -4.05 -6.11 22.15
CA ALA A 255 -4.59 -5.07 23.04
C ALA A 255 -4.21 -3.66 22.56
N ARG A 256 -2.98 -3.47 22.06
CA ARG A 256 -2.55 -2.21 21.44
C ARG A 256 -3.40 -1.89 20.19
N SER A 257 -3.62 -2.88 19.32
CA SER A 257 -4.44 -2.73 18.12
C SER A 257 -5.89 -2.35 18.42
N ARG A 258 -6.53 -3.01 19.40
CA ARG A 258 -7.91 -2.69 19.80
C ARG A 258 -8.06 -1.26 20.32
N ARG A 259 -7.10 -0.79 21.12
CA ARG A 259 -7.07 0.60 21.60
C ARG A 259 -6.95 1.57 20.42
N LEU A 260 -6.09 1.24 19.45
CA LEU A 260 -5.90 2.06 18.26
C LEU A 260 -7.19 2.12 17.43
N LEU A 261 -7.81 0.98 17.12
CA LEU A 261 -9.08 0.92 16.38
C LEU A 261 -10.19 1.72 17.06
N ALA A 262 -10.29 1.66 18.39
CA ALA A 262 -11.26 2.44 19.15
C ALA A 262 -11.05 3.97 19.02
N GLN A 263 -9.81 4.43 18.79
CA GLN A 263 -9.53 5.86 18.55
C GLN A 263 -9.98 6.32 17.16
N TYR A 264 -9.98 5.46 16.15
CA TYR A 264 -10.37 5.80 14.78
C TYR A 264 -11.84 5.55 14.47
N GLN A 265 -12.51 4.69 15.23
CA GLN A 265 -13.95 4.41 15.11
C GLN A 265 -14.86 5.67 15.11
N PRO A 266 -14.63 6.73 15.91
CA PRO A 266 -15.50 7.92 15.90
C PRO A 266 -15.34 8.82 14.67
N THR A 267 -14.34 8.58 13.81
CA THR A 267 -14.05 9.45 12.65
C THR A 267 -14.67 8.98 11.34
N LEU A 268 -15.18 7.75 11.30
CA LEU A 268 -15.82 7.21 10.11
C LEU A 268 -17.29 7.61 10.10
N PRO A 269 -17.77 8.36 9.09
CA PRO A 269 -19.19 8.66 8.99
C PRO A 269 -19.95 7.33 8.92
N PRO A 270 -21.06 7.17 9.67
CA PRO A 270 -21.89 5.97 9.64
C PRO A 270 -22.40 5.76 8.21
N GLY A 271 -21.71 4.90 7.44
CA GLY A 271 -21.97 4.66 6.02
C GLY A 271 -20.73 4.48 5.13
N ALA A 272 -19.54 4.98 5.53
CA ALA A 272 -18.34 4.86 4.68
C ALA A 272 -17.79 3.43 4.58
N LEU A 273 -17.84 2.64 5.65
CA LEU A 273 -17.37 1.25 5.62
C LEU A 273 -18.37 0.27 4.97
N ALA A 274 -19.65 0.62 4.88
CA ALA A 274 -20.67 -0.26 4.30
C ALA A 274 -20.53 -0.40 2.77
N ASN A 275 -19.86 0.55 2.11
CA ASN A 275 -19.73 0.55 0.65
C ASN A 275 -18.44 -0.15 0.15
N GLU A 276 -17.36 -0.21 0.95
CA GLU A 276 -16.15 -0.96 0.55
C GLU A 276 -16.08 -2.38 1.14
N ALA A 277 -16.72 -2.62 2.29
CA ALA A 277 -16.95 -3.96 2.83
C ALA A 277 -18.35 -4.49 2.49
N SER A 278 -19.01 -3.92 1.48
CA SER A 278 -19.99 -4.75 0.75
C SER A 278 -19.21 -5.97 0.32
N PRO A 279 -19.57 -7.19 0.78
CA PRO A 279 -18.86 -8.42 0.41
C PRO A 279 -18.76 -8.34 -1.09
N VAL A 280 -17.53 -8.31 -1.64
CA VAL A 280 -17.23 -8.23 -3.09
C VAL A 280 -18.49 -8.64 -3.78
N GLN A 281 -19.30 -7.66 -4.23
CA GLN A 281 -20.58 -8.01 -4.83
C GLN A 281 -20.12 -8.93 -5.94
N ARG A 282 -20.35 -10.25 -5.75
CA ARG A 282 -19.86 -11.26 -6.68
C ARG A 282 -20.20 -10.67 -8.03
N PRO A 283 -19.23 -10.51 -8.96
CA PRO A 283 -19.45 -9.77 -10.18
C PRO A 283 -20.79 -10.22 -10.71
N ARG A 284 -21.81 -9.36 -10.57
CA ARG A 284 -23.21 -9.82 -10.66
C ARG A 284 -23.29 -10.40 -12.03
N SER A 285 -23.53 -11.70 -12.13
CA SER A 285 -23.57 -12.32 -13.44
C SER A 285 -24.64 -11.58 -14.23
N LEU A 286 -24.47 -11.42 -15.54
CA LEU A 286 -25.52 -10.80 -16.37
C LEU A 286 -26.88 -11.47 -16.14
N TYR A 287 -26.86 -12.75 -15.72
CA TYR A 287 -28.04 -13.50 -15.30
C TYR A 287 -28.70 -12.98 -14.02
N GLU A 288 -27.94 -12.61 -12.98
CA GLU A 288 -28.47 -12.00 -11.75
C GLU A 288 -29.06 -10.61 -12.02
N LEU A 289 -28.38 -9.80 -12.84
CA LEU A 289 -28.90 -8.50 -13.25
C LEU A 289 -30.20 -8.65 -14.06
N TRP A 290 -30.28 -9.68 -14.91
CA TRP A 290 -31.49 -9.97 -15.67
C TRP A 290 -32.60 -10.56 -14.80
N ALA A 291 -32.28 -11.38 -13.80
CA ALA A 291 -33.23 -11.94 -12.85
C ALA A 291 -33.82 -10.86 -11.90
N GLU A 292 -33.02 -9.86 -11.50
CA GLU A 292 -33.53 -8.70 -10.77
C GLU A 292 -34.34 -7.74 -11.65
N ALA A 293 -33.97 -7.62 -12.94
CA ALA A 293 -34.72 -6.82 -13.91
C ALA A 293 -35.98 -7.53 -14.42
N ALA A 294 -36.12 -8.83 -14.18
CA ALA A 294 -37.34 -9.55 -14.49
C ALA A 294 -38.49 -8.93 -13.70
N PRO A 295 -39.62 -8.61 -14.33
CA PRO A 295 -40.75 -8.01 -13.64
C PRO A 295 -41.17 -8.95 -12.51
N GLN A 296 -40.90 -8.51 -11.28
CA GLN A 296 -41.41 -9.17 -10.08
C GLN A 296 -42.91 -9.36 -10.32
N PRO A 297 -43.45 -10.59 -10.22
CA PRO A 297 -44.88 -10.80 -10.35
C PRO A 297 -45.52 -9.90 -9.31
N SER A 298 -46.22 -8.87 -9.79
CA SER A 298 -46.89 -7.87 -8.97
C SER A 298 -47.64 -8.62 -7.89
N ALA A 299 -47.11 -8.57 -6.67
CA ALA A 299 -47.74 -9.22 -5.54
C ALA A 299 -49.15 -8.64 -5.49
N ALA A 300 -50.14 -9.52 -5.66
CA ALA A 300 -51.54 -9.15 -5.61
C ALA A 300 -51.76 -8.25 -4.38
N PRO A 301 -52.54 -7.16 -4.50
CA PRO A 301 -52.71 -6.19 -3.44
C PRO A 301 -53.16 -6.91 -2.17
N VAL A 302 -52.24 -7.06 -1.21
CA VAL A 302 -52.57 -7.51 0.13
C VAL A 302 -53.50 -6.45 0.68
N ALA A 303 -54.77 -6.83 0.85
CA ALA A 303 -55.79 -5.99 1.45
C ALA A 303 -55.25 -5.48 2.79
N ARG A 304 -54.97 -4.17 2.84
CA ARG A 304 -54.63 -3.46 4.07
C ARG A 304 -55.85 -3.55 4.98
N THR A 305 -55.81 -4.45 5.95
CA THR A 305 -56.66 -4.33 7.13
C THR A 305 -56.27 -3.03 7.82
N ASN A 306 -57.14 -2.03 7.71
CA ASN A 306 -57.08 -0.79 8.48
C ASN A 306 -57.03 -1.17 9.97
N VAL A 307 -55.87 -0.97 10.59
CA VAL A 307 -55.78 -0.87 12.06
C VAL A 307 -55.94 0.61 12.40
N PRO A 308 -57.08 1.03 12.97
CA PRO A 308 -57.26 2.39 13.44
C PRO A 308 -56.48 2.57 14.74
N GLY A 309 -55.52 3.49 14.76
CA GLY A 309 -54.94 3.99 16.00
C GLY A 309 -53.43 3.82 16.13
N GLN A 310 -52.66 4.54 15.31
CA GLN A 310 -51.35 5.03 15.74
C GLN A 310 -51.09 6.37 15.05
N GLN A 311 -51.40 7.45 15.78
CA GLN A 311 -51.03 8.80 15.40
C GLN A 311 -49.54 8.99 15.74
N SER A 312 -48.69 8.99 14.72
CA SER A 312 -47.30 9.44 14.89
C SER A 312 -47.26 10.97 15.01
N PRO A 313 -46.52 11.53 15.98
CA PRO A 313 -46.42 12.97 16.15
C PRO A 313 -45.62 13.60 15.00
N VAL A 314 -46.25 14.59 14.35
CA VAL A 314 -45.64 15.49 13.38
C VAL A 314 -44.57 16.32 14.09
N GLN A 315 -43.29 15.98 13.90
CA GLN A 315 -42.19 16.86 14.31
C GLN A 315 -42.10 18.03 13.32
N ARG A 316 -42.57 19.20 13.78
CA ARG A 316 -42.28 20.49 13.14
C ARG A 316 -40.78 20.78 13.26
N THR A 317 -40.09 20.81 12.14
CA THR A 317 -38.77 21.43 12.02
C THR A 317 -38.93 22.95 12.10
N GLY A 318 -38.49 23.52 13.22
CA GLY A 318 -38.41 24.97 13.41
C GLY A 318 -37.20 25.59 12.69
N PRO A 319 -37.24 26.88 12.35
CA PRO A 319 -36.13 27.58 11.70
C PRO A 319 -34.93 27.71 12.65
N ALA A 320 -33.75 27.43 12.13
CA ALA A 320 -32.48 27.46 12.84
C ALA A 320 -32.15 28.87 13.35
N THR A 321 -31.92 28.98 14.66
CA THR A 321 -31.48 30.22 15.32
C THR A 321 -30.00 30.49 15.00
N PRO A 322 -29.62 31.71 14.58
CA PRO A 322 -28.23 32.05 14.30
C PRO A 322 -27.38 32.02 15.58
N ARG A 323 -26.24 31.35 15.48
CA ARG A 323 -25.26 31.16 16.56
C ARG A 323 -24.42 32.44 16.71
N PRO A 324 -24.25 33.00 17.93
CA PRO A 324 -23.47 34.22 18.13
C PRO A 324 -21.97 33.97 17.90
N LEU A 325 -21.31 34.91 17.23
CA LEU A 325 -19.86 34.91 16.99
C LEU A 325 -19.09 35.03 18.32
N ALA A 326 -18.05 34.22 18.46
CA ALA A 326 -17.12 34.29 19.58
C ALA A 326 -16.29 35.60 19.54
N PRO A 327 -15.97 36.19 20.70
CA PRO A 327 -15.16 37.41 20.78
C PRO A 327 -13.69 37.16 20.41
N ALA A 328 -13.09 38.14 19.74
CA ALA A 328 -11.70 38.12 19.29
C ALA A 328 -10.71 38.11 20.47
N PRO A 329 -9.57 37.41 20.35
CA PRO A 329 -8.52 37.41 21.37
C PRO A 329 -7.81 38.78 21.41
N ALA A 330 -7.52 39.24 22.63
CA ALA A 330 -6.85 40.51 22.89
C ALA A 330 -5.40 40.52 22.36
N PRO A 331 -4.91 41.67 21.83
CA PRO A 331 -3.53 41.80 21.38
C PRO A 331 -2.56 41.76 22.56
N ARG A 332 -1.41 41.10 22.35
CA ARG A 332 -0.24 41.15 23.23
C ARG A 332 0.74 42.18 22.73
#